data_AF-A0A2E4YXJ1-F1
#
_entry.id   AF-A0A2E4YXJ1-F1
#
_cell.length_a   1.000
_cell.length_b   1.000
_cell.length_c   1.000
_cell.angle_alpha   90.00
_cell.angle_beta   90.00
_cell.angle_gamma   90.00
#
_symmetry.space_group_name_H-M   'P 1'
#
loop_
_entity.id
_entity.type
_entity.pdbx_description
1 polymer ?
#
loop_
_entity_poly.entity_id
_entity_poly.type
_entity_poly.pdbx_seq_one_letter_code
_entity_poly.pdbx_strand_id
1 'polypeptide(L)' 'MSNYFNEKSIARFDFGVYRNHTAKKAGSNMLTISTRPAEGQQYAVGTTTISMSIREAQALQSFLNQSLTTGDSSNV' A
#
# COMPACT_ATOMS: atom_id res chain seq x y z
N MET A 1 21.30 -13.57 0.91
CA MET A 1 19.89 -13.15 1.09
C MET A 1 19.43 -12.49 -0.20
N SER A 2 18.33 -12.96 -0.81
CA SER A 2 17.79 -12.39 -2.05
C SER A 2 16.94 -11.15 -1.75
N ASN A 3 16.82 -10.23 -2.70
CA ASN A 3 15.85 -9.14 -2.61
C ASN A 3 14.42 -9.69 -2.67
N TYR A 4 13.49 -9.03 -2.00
CA TYR A 4 12.08 -9.41 -2.00
C TYR A 4 11.27 -8.40 -2.80
N PHE A 5 10.44 -8.92 -3.70
CA PHE A 5 9.50 -8.14 -4.48
C PHE A 5 8.16 -8.87 -4.52
N ASN A 6 7.06 -8.15 -4.34
CA ASN A 6 5.73 -8.69 -4.44
C ASN A 6 4.75 -7.61 -4.88
N GLU A 7 3.80 -7.98 -5.72
CA GLU A 7 2.72 -7.12 -6.13
C GLU A 7 1.38 -7.82 -5.91
N LYS A 8 0.37 -7.02 -5.57
CA LYS A 8 -0.99 -7.51 -5.39
C LYS A 8 -1.96 -6.47 -5.92
N SER A 9 -2.90 -6.91 -6.74
CA SER A 9 -4.00 -6.07 -7.21
C SER A 9 -5.30 -6.52 -6.57
N ILE A 10 -6.12 -5.54 -6.19
CA ILE A 10 -7.53 -5.71 -5.83
C ILE A 10 -8.35 -4.72 -6.66
N ALA A 11 -9.68 -4.83 -6.64
CA ALA A 11 -10.58 -4.13 -7.56
C ALA A 11 -10.26 -2.63 -7.83
N ARG A 12 -9.76 -1.89 -6.84
CA ARG A 12 -9.45 -0.45 -6.98
C ARG A 12 -8.04 -0.05 -6.54
N PHE A 13 -7.19 -1.02 -6.19
CA PHE A 13 -5.85 -0.73 -5.69
C PHE A 13 -4.82 -1.72 -6.22
N ASP A 14 -3.68 -1.19 -6.62
CA ASP A 14 -2.48 -1.95 -6.89
C ASP A 14 -1.46 -1.68 -5.79
N PHE A 15 -0.92 -2.74 -5.21
CA PHE A 15 0.09 -2.71 -4.17
C PHE A 15 1.40 -3.26 -4.73
N GLY A 16 2.51 -2.58 -4.46
CA GLY A 16 3.85 -3.05 -4.77
C GLY A 16 4.77 -2.93 -3.57
N VAL A 17 5.46 -4.01 -3.22
CA VAL A 17 6.44 -4.05 -2.13
C VAL A 17 7.79 -4.42 -2.70
N TYR A 18 8.78 -3.55 -2.47
CA TYR A 18 10.18 -3.82 -2.79
C TYR A 18 11.02 -3.74 -1.51
N ARG A 19 11.81 -4.78 -1.24
CA ARG A 19 12.75 -4.84 -0.11
C ARG A 19 14.11 -5.35 -0.55
N ASN A 20 15.11 -4.50 -0.45
CA ASN A 20 16.50 -4.87 -0.64
C ASN A 20 17.17 -5.08 0.72
N HIS A 21 17.62 -6.32 0.97
CA HIS A 21 18.18 -6.72 2.26
C HIS A 21 19.60 -6.18 2.50
N THR A 22 20.29 -5.72 1.45
CA THR A 22 21.68 -5.23 1.53
C THR A 22 21.75 -3.71 1.48
N ALA A 23 20.88 -3.07 0.69
CA ALA A 23 20.93 -1.65 0.44
C ALA A 23 20.26 -0.84 1.58
N LYS A 24 21.06 -0.02 2.27
CA LYS A 24 20.61 0.95 3.29
C LYS A 24 20.48 2.37 2.70
N LYS A 25 19.82 2.51 1.55
CA LYS A 25 19.63 3.79 0.86
C LYS A 25 18.14 4.14 0.76
N ALA A 26 17.83 5.43 0.65
CA ALA A 26 16.48 5.88 0.30
C ALA A 26 16.01 5.18 -0.99
N GLY A 27 14.75 4.77 -1.04
CA GLY A 27 14.20 4.03 -2.19
C GLY A 27 14.52 2.52 -2.24
N SER A 28 15.38 2.00 -1.37
CA SER A 28 15.75 0.56 -1.38
C SER A 28 14.73 -0.36 -0.69
N ASN A 29 13.79 0.22 0.05
CA ASN A 29 12.75 -0.50 0.78
C ASN A 29 11.47 0.34 0.76
N MET A 30 10.58 0.06 -0.19
CA MET A 30 9.42 0.89 -0.49
C MET A 30 8.13 0.06 -0.60
N LEU A 31 7.03 0.66 -0.18
CA LEU A 31 5.67 0.28 -0.50
C LEU A 31 5.10 1.33 -1.46
N THR A 32 4.45 0.86 -2.52
CA THR A 32 3.67 1.67 -3.45
C THR A 32 2.22 1.24 -3.38
N ILE A 33 1.31 2.20 -3.31
CA ILE A 33 -0.14 2.00 -3.41
C ILE A 33 -0.64 2.91 -4.52
N SER A 34 -1.27 2.33 -5.54
CA SER A 34 -1.87 3.10 -6.64
C SER A 34 -3.37 2.83 -6.72
N THR A 35 -4.16 3.87 -6.94
CA THR A 35 -5.57 3.70 -7.27
C THR A 35 -5.72 3.33 -8.74
N ARG A 36 -6.65 2.42 -9.02
CA ARG A 36 -7.01 2.05 -10.40
C ARG A 36 -8.49 2.32 -10.67
N PRO A 37 -8.86 2.59 -11.93
CA PRO A 37 -10.26 2.59 -12.35
C PRO A 37 -10.94 1.27 -11.97
N ALA A 38 -12.24 1.33 -11.70
CA ALA A 38 -13.03 0.12 -11.56
C ALA A 38 -12.99 -0.66 -12.90
N GLU A 39 -12.90 -1.98 -12.83
CA GLU A 39 -12.88 -2.82 -14.03
C GLU A 39 -14.16 -2.61 -14.86
N GLY A 40 -13.98 -2.45 -16.18
CA GLY A 40 -15.08 -2.18 -17.11
C GLY A 40 -15.50 -0.71 -17.23
N GLN A 41 -14.91 0.22 -16.48
CA GLN A 41 -15.11 1.65 -16.71
C GLN A 41 -14.31 2.13 -17.94
N GLN A 42 -15.01 2.74 -18.91
CA GLN A 42 -14.42 3.27 -20.14
C GLN A 42 -13.87 4.69 -20.00
N TYR A 43 -14.06 5.34 -18.85
CA TYR A 43 -13.62 6.71 -18.61
C TYR A 43 -12.26 6.74 -17.91
N ALA A 44 -11.38 7.62 -18.38
CA ALA A 44 -10.12 7.91 -17.71
C ALA A 44 -10.42 8.59 -16.37
N VAL A 45 -10.16 7.88 -15.28
CA VAL A 45 -10.16 8.47 -13.92
C VAL A 45 -8.73 8.71 -13.49
N GLY A 46 -8.50 9.85 -12.82
CA GLY A 46 -7.20 10.18 -12.26
C GLY A 46 -6.73 9.09 -11.30
N THR A 47 -5.50 8.61 -11.51
CA THR A 47 -4.84 7.67 -10.62
C THR A 47 -4.00 8.43 -9.60
N THR A 48 -4.04 7.98 -8.35
CA THR A 48 -3.23 8.53 -7.27
C THR A 48 -2.27 7.44 -6.83
N THR A 49 -0.99 7.76 -6.81
CA THR A 49 0.06 6.86 -6.30
C THR A 49 0.66 7.44 -5.04
N ILE A 50 0.71 6.61 -4.00
CA ILE A 50 1.40 6.89 -2.75
C ILE A 50 2.60 5.96 -2.68
N SER A 51 3.79 6.52 -2.54
CA SER A 51 5.03 5.78 -2.33
C SER A 51 5.60 6.16 -0.96
N MET A 52 5.91 5.15 -0.15
CA MET A 52 6.45 5.34 1.19
C MET A 52 7.50 4.28 1.51
N SER A 53 8.38 4.57 2.46
CA SER A 53 9.29 3.57 2.99
C SER A 53 8.53 2.46 3.74
N ILE A 54 9.15 1.29 3.87
CA ILE A 54 8.55 0.19 4.65
C ILE A 54 8.29 0.58 6.11
N ARG A 55 9.10 1.48 6.70
CA ARG A 55 8.88 1.96 8.08
C ARG A 55 7.62 2.83 8.18
N GLU A 56 7.43 3.74 7.22
CA GLU A 56 6.22 4.56 7.16
C GLU A 56 4.98 3.71 6.91
N ALA A 57 5.08 2.68 6.06
CA ALA A 57 4.01 1.71 5.84
C ALA A 57 3.60 0.97 7.12
N GLN A 58 4.57 0.58 7.96
CA GLN A 58 4.30 -0.05 9.26
C GLN A 58 3.63 0.92 10.24
N ALA A 59 4.06 2.18 10.26
CA ALA A 59 3.41 3.21 11.08
C ALA A 59 1.97 3.47 10.62
N LEU A 60 1.75 3.56 9.30
CA LEU A 60 0.42 3.70 8.71
C LEU A 60 -0.48 2.52 9.07
N GLN A 61 0.01 1.28 8.94
CA GLN A 61 -0.74 0.09 9.35
C GLN A 61 -1.14 0.15 10.82
N SER A 62 -0.22 0.54 11.71
CA SER A 62 -0.52 0.66 13.14
C SER A 62 -1.60 1.70 13.40
N PHE A 63 -1.48 2.88 12.77
CA PHE A 63 -2.49 3.93 12.85
C PHE A 63 -3.87 3.47 12.35
N LEU A 64 -3.92 2.80 11.19
CA LEU A 64 -5.17 2.28 10.62
C LEU A 64 -5.78 1.22 11.52
N ASN A 65 -4.99 0.29 12.04
CA ASN A 65 -5.49 -0.74 12.94
C ASN A 65 -6.10 -0.11 14.20
N GLN A 66 -5.46 0.91 14.79
CA GLN A 66 -6.00 1.60 15.97
C GLN A 66 -7.27 2.42 15.65
N SER A 67 -7.28 3.12 14.51
CA SER A 67 -8.36 4.04 14.13
C SER A 67 -9.59 3.32 13.59
N LEU A 68 -9.42 2.15 12.96
CA LEU A 68 -10.51 1.40 12.36
C LEU A 68 -11.10 0.33 13.31
N THR A 69 -10.34 -0.15 14.30
CA THR A 69 -10.87 -1.11 15.30
C THR A 69 -11.69 -0.45 16.42
N THR A 70 -11.53 0.86 16.64
CA THR A 70 -12.29 1.61 17.65
C THR A 70 -13.71 1.98 17.19
N GLY A 71 -14.05 1.75 15.92
CA GLY A 71 -15.36 2.08 15.34
C GLY A 71 -16.35 0.92 15.21
N ASP A 72 -15.98 -0.33 15.56
CA ASP A 72 -16.79 -1.54 15.29
C ASP A 72 -17.32 -2.20 16.57
N SER A 73 -17.80 -1.40 17.53
CA SER A 73 -18.49 -1.90 18.73
C SER A 73 -19.77 -1.13 19.06
N SER A 74 -20.38 -0.46 18.08
CA SER A 74 -21.74 0.06 18.22
C SER A 74 -22.52 -0.06 16.92
N ASN A 75 -23.50 -0.96 16.94
CA ASN A 75 -24.59 -1.20 15.97
C ASN A 75 -24.27 -1.98 14.69
N VAL A 76 -24.47 -3.29 14.75
CA VAL A 76 -25.49 -3.98 13.92
C VAL A 76 -26.39 -4.80 14.85
#